data_AF-A0A950ZLA4-F1
#
_entry.id   AF-A0A950ZLA4-F1
#
_cell.length_a   1.000
_cell.length_b   1.000
_cell.length_c   1.000
_cell.angle_alpha   90.00
_cell.angle_beta   90.00
_cell.angle_gamma   90.00
#
_symmetry.space_group_name_H-M   'P 1'
#
loop_
_entity.id
_entity.type
_entity.pdbx_description
1 polymer ?
#
loop_
_entity_poly.entity_id
_entity_poly.type
_entity_poly.pdbx_seq_one_letter_code
_entity_poly.pdbx_strand_id
1 'polypeptide(L)'
;QGMGTAVILSDGDAVFQPRKVERSGLWRAFDDRVLIYIHKELELDTVARLYPADHYVLIDDKLRILSAVKGIWGKRVTTVFPKQGHYAHDPDTLRRYPAADISVERIGDVLRVDPTRFRQG
;
A
#
# COMPACT_ATOMS: atom_id res chain seq x y z
N GLN A 1 -3.45 -18.93 11.11
CA GLN A 1 -4.06 -17.63 11.47
C GLN A 1 -3.50 -16.61 10.48
N GLY A 2 -4.30 -16.12 9.52
CA GLY A 2 -3.81 -15.23 8.45
C GLY A 2 -3.99 -13.75 8.80
N MET A 3 -3.11 -12.87 8.30
CA MET A 3 -3.12 -11.41 8.54
C MET A 3 -4.18 -10.62 7.73
N GLY A 4 -5.18 -11.31 7.14
CA GLY A 4 -6.20 -10.72 6.27
C GLY A 4 -5.95 -10.98 4.78
N THR A 5 -6.80 -10.40 3.93
CA THR A 5 -6.74 -10.57 2.47
C THR A 5 -5.68 -9.64 1.87
N ALA A 6 -4.65 -10.21 1.22
CA ALA A 6 -3.63 -9.44 0.52
C ALA A 6 -4.08 -9.07 -0.90
N VAL A 7 -3.94 -7.80 -1.27
CA VAL A 7 -4.36 -7.24 -2.57
C VAL A 7 -3.24 -6.34 -3.11
N ILE A 8 -2.95 -6.42 -4.40
CA ILE A 8 -2.07 -5.45 -5.07
C ILE A 8 -2.89 -4.25 -5.50
N LEU A 9 -2.51 -3.06 -5.02
CA LEU A 9 -3.09 -1.79 -5.46
C LEU A 9 -1.99 -0.92 -6.08
N SER A 10 -2.04 -0.74 -7.39
CA SER A 10 -0.98 -0.07 -8.15
C SER A 10 -1.50 1.08 -8.98
N ASP A 11 -0.71 2.15 -9.06
CA ASP A 11 -0.83 3.07 -10.20
C ASP A 11 -0.21 2.43 -11.43
N GLY A 12 -0.75 2.71 -12.61
CA GLY A 12 -0.15 2.35 -13.87
C GLY A 12 -1.06 2.49 -15.07
N ASP A 13 -0.46 2.46 -16.25
CA ASP A 13 -1.19 2.47 -17.52
C ASP A 13 -1.81 1.10 -17.82
N ALA A 14 -2.70 1.06 -18.80
CA ALA A 14 -3.45 -0.14 -19.17
C ALA A 14 -2.60 -1.25 -19.84
N VAL A 15 -1.35 -1.00 -20.20
CA VAL A 15 -0.53 -1.91 -21.01
C VAL A 15 0.71 -2.39 -20.26
N PHE A 16 1.57 -1.49 -19.79
CA PHE A 16 2.85 -1.85 -19.19
C PHE A 16 2.68 -2.35 -17.75
N GLN A 17 1.79 -1.73 -16.97
CA GLN A 17 1.63 -2.12 -15.58
C GLN A 17 1.02 -3.53 -15.42
N PRO A 18 -0.06 -3.91 -16.14
CA PRO A 18 -0.57 -5.28 -16.09
C PRO A 18 0.51 -6.30 -16.48
N ARG A 19 1.25 -6.02 -17.57
CA ARG A 19 2.33 -6.88 -18.05
C ARG A 19 3.48 -7.03 -17.04
N LYS A 20 3.80 -5.97 -16.28
CA LYS A 20 4.80 -6.01 -15.21
C LYS A 20 4.35 -6.92 -14.06
N VAL A 21 3.10 -6.82 -13.64
CA VAL A 21 2.54 -7.64 -12.55
C VAL A 21 2.42 -9.11 -12.97
N GLU A 22 2.03 -9.36 -14.22
CA GLU A 22 1.98 -10.71 -14.79
C GLU A 22 3.37 -11.35 -14.88
N ARG A 23 4.35 -10.65 -15.50
CA ARG A 23 5.71 -11.18 -15.69
C ARG A 23 6.49 -11.42 -14.41
N SER A 24 6.13 -10.73 -13.33
CA SER A 24 6.72 -10.95 -12.00
C SER A 24 6.08 -12.12 -11.25
N GLY A 25 5.03 -12.75 -11.80
CA GLY A 25 4.28 -13.82 -11.15
C GLY A 25 3.37 -13.33 -10.02
N LEU A 26 3.38 -12.02 -9.72
CA LEU A 26 2.62 -11.41 -8.63
C LEU A 26 1.11 -11.54 -8.83
N TRP A 27 0.66 -11.56 -10.09
CA TRP A 27 -0.75 -11.74 -10.40
C TRP A 27 -1.32 -13.04 -9.80
N ARG A 28 -0.63 -14.16 -10.06
CA ARG A 28 -1.01 -15.47 -9.51
C ARG A 28 -0.71 -15.59 -8.02
N ALA A 29 0.39 -15.02 -7.55
CA ALA A 29 0.75 -15.05 -6.13
C ALA A 29 -0.27 -14.33 -5.22
N PHE A 30 -1.08 -13.45 -5.79
CA PHE A 30 -2.15 -12.73 -5.10
C PHE A 30 -3.55 -13.22 -5.49
N ASP A 31 -3.67 -14.42 -6.06
CA ASP A 31 -4.92 -15.03 -6.55
C ASP A 31 -5.78 -14.05 -7.36
N ASP A 32 -5.18 -13.40 -8.36
CA ASP A 32 -5.83 -12.44 -9.26
C ASP A 32 -6.36 -11.16 -8.58
N ARG A 33 -6.05 -10.94 -7.29
CA ARG A 33 -6.42 -9.73 -6.54
C ARG A 33 -5.47 -8.57 -6.85
N VAL A 34 -5.54 -8.08 -8.08
CA VAL A 34 -4.73 -6.99 -8.60
C VAL A 34 -5.64 -5.87 -9.10
N LEU A 35 -5.50 -4.69 -8.50
CA LEU A 35 -6.17 -3.47 -8.92
C LEU A 35 -5.14 -2.47 -9.47
N ILE A 36 -5.35 -2.03 -10.72
CA ILE A 36 -4.48 -1.07 -11.40
C ILE A 36 -5.33 0.13 -11.80
N TYR A 37 -4.94 1.32 -11.34
CA TYR A 37 -5.63 2.58 -11.60
C TYR A 37 -4.66 3.64 -12.12
N ILE A 38 -5.19 4.76 -12.63
CA ILE A 38 -4.36 5.92 -12.99
C ILE A 38 -3.92 6.66 -11.71
N HIS A 39 -4.85 6.85 -10.78
CA HIS A 39 -4.65 7.47 -9.47
C HIS A 39 -5.36 6.67 -8.39
N LYS A 40 -4.70 5.66 -7.84
CA LYS A 40 -5.30 4.69 -6.91
C LYS A 40 -5.83 5.33 -5.62
N GLU A 41 -5.24 6.44 -5.18
CA GLU A 41 -5.66 7.18 -3.99
C GLU A 41 -7.05 7.82 -4.14
N LEU A 42 -7.57 7.91 -5.37
CA LEU A 42 -8.91 8.42 -5.67
C LEU A 42 -9.96 7.30 -5.77
N GLU A 43 -9.54 6.04 -5.81
CA GLU A 43 -10.39 4.86 -6.07
C GLU A 43 -10.70 4.05 -4.80
N LEU A 44 -10.50 4.67 -3.63
CA LEU A 44 -10.60 4.01 -2.34
C LEU A 44 -12.01 3.46 -2.04
N ASP A 45 -13.07 4.10 -2.51
CA ASP A 45 -14.43 3.57 -2.37
C ASP A 45 -14.59 2.27 -3.16
N THR A 46 -14.00 2.19 -4.36
CA THR A 46 -13.99 0.98 -5.17
C THR A 46 -13.21 -0.13 -4.48
N VAL A 47 -12.05 0.18 -3.90
CA VAL A 47 -11.27 -0.76 -3.09
C VAL A 47 -12.11 -1.30 -1.93
N ALA A 48 -12.79 -0.43 -1.18
CA ALA A 48 -13.60 -0.83 -0.03
C ALA A 48 -14.84 -1.65 -0.40
N ARG A 49 -15.40 -1.47 -1.60
CA ARG A 49 -16.50 -2.31 -2.12
C ARG A 49 -16.02 -3.70 -2.53
N LEU A 50 -14.87 -3.79 -3.21
CA LEU A 50 -14.32 -5.06 -3.70
C LEU A 50 -13.71 -5.88 -2.56
N TYR A 51 -13.11 -5.22 -1.57
CA TYR A 51 -12.44 -5.84 -0.43
C TYR A 51 -12.90 -5.21 0.89
N PRO A 52 -14.14 -5.48 1.35
CA PRO A 52 -14.65 -4.91 2.58
C PRO A 52 -13.82 -5.32 3.80
N ALA A 53 -13.37 -4.34 4.57
CA ALA A 53 -12.70 -4.55 5.85
C ALA A 53 -12.99 -3.42 6.83
N ASP A 54 -12.99 -3.76 8.13
CA ASP A 54 -13.07 -2.78 9.21
C ASP A 54 -11.81 -1.92 9.30
N HIS A 55 -10.66 -2.49 8.93
CA HIS A 55 -9.35 -1.84 8.95
C HIS A 55 -8.46 -2.31 7.81
N TYR A 56 -7.72 -1.38 7.22
CA TYR A 56 -6.78 -1.62 6.13
C TYR A 56 -5.35 -1.41 6.58
N VAL A 57 -4.43 -2.12 5.93
CA VAL A 57 -3.00 -1.83 5.99
C VAL A 57 -2.56 -1.46 4.58
N LEU A 58 -2.06 -0.24 4.40
CA LEU A 58 -1.52 0.20 3.11
C LEU A 58 0.00 0.27 3.17
N ILE A 59 0.66 -0.52 2.33
CA ILE A 59 2.12 -0.56 2.20
C ILE A 59 2.50 0.08 0.87
N ASP A 60 3.27 1.18 0.90
CA ASP A 60 3.65 1.92 -0.32
C ASP A 60 4.96 2.71 -0.11
N ASP A 61 5.81 2.79 -1.14
CA ASP A 61 7.08 3.54 -1.08
C ASP A 61 6.92 5.05 -1.30
N LYS A 62 5.70 5.55 -1.52
CA LYS A 62 5.40 6.97 -1.72
C LYS A 62 4.64 7.53 -0.51
N LEU A 63 5.33 8.32 0.32
CA LEU A 63 4.68 9.04 1.44
C LEU A 63 3.51 9.93 1.00
N ARG A 64 3.55 10.49 -0.22
CA ARG A 64 2.42 11.24 -0.79
C ARG A 64 1.14 10.40 -0.84
N ILE A 65 1.23 9.17 -1.32
CA ILE A 65 0.09 8.25 -1.43
C ILE A 65 -0.38 7.86 -0.03
N LEU A 66 0.54 7.46 0.85
CA LEU A 66 0.22 7.09 2.22
C LEU A 66 -0.50 8.24 2.95
N SER A 67 0.02 9.46 2.84
CA SER A 67 -0.58 10.66 3.44
C SER A 67 -1.96 10.97 2.86
N ALA A 68 -2.16 10.83 1.54
CA ALA A 68 -3.45 11.06 0.90
C ALA A 68 -4.50 10.04 1.40
N VAL A 69 -4.15 8.75 1.40
CA VAL A 69 -5.05 7.69 1.88
C VAL A 69 -5.32 7.83 3.37
N LYS A 70 -4.32 8.17 4.20
CA LYS A 70 -4.52 8.45 5.62
C LYS A 70 -5.45 9.65 5.84
N GLY A 71 -5.39 10.67 5.00
CA GLY A 71 -6.31 11.80 5.04
C GLY A 71 -7.77 11.41 4.78
N ILE A 72 -8.00 10.44 3.88
CA ILE A 72 -9.35 10.00 3.50
C ILE A 72 -9.90 8.94 4.48
N TRP A 73 -9.11 7.92 4.80
CA TRP A 73 -9.54 6.80 5.63
C TRP A 73 -9.28 6.99 7.14
N GLY A 74 -8.43 7.95 7.52
CA GLY A 74 -8.13 8.26 8.91
C GLY A 74 -7.69 7.03 9.70
N LYS A 75 -8.42 6.74 10.79
CA LYS A 75 -8.16 5.61 11.67
C LYS A 75 -8.45 4.25 11.05
N ARG A 76 -9.16 4.18 9.92
CA ARG A 76 -9.46 2.91 9.23
C ARG A 76 -8.27 2.34 8.48
N VAL A 77 -7.13 3.05 8.45
CA VAL A 77 -5.92 2.59 7.76
C VAL A 77 -4.69 2.78 8.64
N THR A 78 -3.85 1.74 8.68
CA THR A 78 -2.46 1.85 9.11
C THR A 78 -1.58 1.91 7.88
N THR A 79 -0.76 2.94 7.80
CA THR A 79 0.18 3.18 6.71
C THR A 79 1.56 2.63 7.05
N VAL A 80 2.16 1.90 6.11
CA VAL A 80 3.48 1.29 6.26
C VAL A 80 4.38 1.77 5.14
N PHE A 81 5.46 2.45 5.51
CA PHE A 81 6.45 2.97 4.57
C PHE A 81 7.70 2.08 4.59
N PRO A 82 7.89 1.19 3.60
CA PRO A 82 9.18 0.56 3.37
C PRO A 82 10.12 1.58 2.74
N LYS A 83 11.32 1.74 3.31
CA LYS A 83 12.38 2.59 2.76
C LYS A 83 13.09 1.90 1.58
N GLN A 84 12.32 1.34 0.66
CA GLN A 84 12.79 0.73 -0.58
C GLN A 84 12.07 1.33 -1.77
N GLY A 85 12.75 1.44 -2.90
CA GLY A 85 12.17 1.95 -4.13
C GLY A 85 12.67 3.35 -4.48
N HIS A 86 12.19 3.85 -5.60
CA HIS A 86 12.71 5.07 -6.22
C HIS A 86 12.43 6.32 -5.35
N TYR A 87 11.37 6.29 -4.55
CA TYR A 87 10.89 7.43 -3.77
C TYR A 87 11.31 7.41 -2.30
N ALA A 88 11.87 6.29 -1.82
CA ALA A 88 12.14 6.06 -0.40
C ALA A 88 13.20 6.99 0.22
N HIS A 89 14.08 7.57 -0.61
CA HIS A 89 15.20 8.39 -0.17
C HIS A 89 15.15 9.82 -0.72
N ASP A 90 14.03 10.22 -1.33
CA ASP A 90 13.84 11.58 -1.81
C ASP A 90 13.70 12.57 -0.63
N PRO A 91 14.69 13.44 -0.38
CA PRO A 91 14.67 14.35 0.77
C PRO A 91 13.50 15.33 0.75
N ASP A 92 13.02 15.72 -0.45
CA ASP A 92 11.92 16.67 -0.57
C ASP A 92 10.59 16.01 -0.20
N THR A 93 10.38 14.78 -0.63
CA THR A 93 9.22 13.97 -0.22
C THR A 93 9.22 13.72 1.29
N LEU A 94 10.37 13.37 1.89
CA LEU A 94 10.48 13.13 3.33
C LEU A 94 10.22 14.39 4.19
N ARG A 95 10.51 15.58 3.66
CA ARG A 95 10.22 16.85 4.35
C ARG A 95 8.78 17.31 4.17
N ARG A 96 8.17 17.01 3.02
CA ARG A 96 6.86 17.56 2.63
C ARG A 96 5.69 16.79 3.23
N TYR A 97 5.84 15.50 3.47
CA TYR A 97 4.76 14.63 3.93
C TYR A 97 5.01 14.13 5.35
N PRO A 98 3.95 13.91 6.15
CA PRO A 98 4.09 13.30 7.46
C PRO A 98 4.66 11.89 7.33
N ALA A 99 5.33 11.43 8.39
CA ALA A 99 5.74 10.04 8.49
C ALA A 99 4.52 9.11 8.47
N ALA A 100 4.67 7.93 7.87
CA ALA A 100 3.69 6.86 7.98
C ALA A 100 3.61 6.34 9.42
N ASP A 101 2.50 5.67 9.76
CA ASP A 101 2.29 5.09 11.10
C ASP A 101 3.41 4.11 11.48
N ILE A 102 3.90 3.37 10.48
CA ILE A 102 5.00 2.42 10.61
C ILE A 102 6.00 2.65 9.47
N SER A 103 7.28 2.68 9.79
CA SER A 103 8.37 2.69 8.79
C SER A 103 9.25 1.47 8.98
N VAL A 104 9.64 0.83 7.87
CA VAL A 104 10.52 -0.35 7.86
C VAL A 104 11.64 -0.17 6.84
N GLU A 105 12.79 -0.81 7.04
CA GLU A 105 13.91 -0.69 6.10
C GLU A 105 13.65 -1.48 4.82
N ARG A 106 13.04 -2.67 4.92
CA ARG A 106 12.70 -3.52 3.77
C ARG A 106 11.28 -4.09 3.88
N ILE A 107 10.68 -4.43 2.74
CA ILE A 107 9.36 -5.05 2.68
C ILE A 107 9.29 -6.37 3.47
N GLY A 108 10.38 -7.13 3.50
CA GLY A 108 10.47 -8.36 4.31
C GLY A 108 10.43 -8.10 5.83
N ASP A 109 10.76 -6.88 6.28
CA ASP A 109 10.73 -6.52 7.70
C ASP A 109 9.29 -6.30 8.20
N VAL A 110 8.30 -6.18 7.30
CA VAL A 110 6.87 -6.14 7.67
C VAL A 110 6.48 -7.41 8.45
N LEU A 111 7.10 -8.55 8.13
CA LEU A 111 6.86 -9.82 8.84
C LEU A 111 7.36 -9.80 10.30
N ARG A 112 8.21 -8.82 10.66
CA ARG A 112 8.75 -8.66 12.02
C ARG A 112 8.00 -7.64 12.85
N VAL A 113 7.05 -6.92 12.25
CA VAL A 113 6.21 -5.95 12.95
C VAL A 113 5.19 -6.71 13.78
N ASP A 114 5.06 -6.32 15.06
CA ASP A 114 4.00 -6.85 15.92
C ASP A 114 2.62 -6.62 15.26
N PRO A 115 1.82 -7.69 15.03
CA PRO A 115 0.54 -7.58 14.36
C PRO A 115 -0.44 -6.59 15.00
N THR A 116 -0.33 -6.34 16.30
CA THR A 116 -1.18 -5.38 17.02
C THR A 116 -0.98 -3.94 16.53
N ARG A 117 0.23 -3.60 16.03
CA ARG A 117 0.52 -2.26 15.50
C ARG A 117 -0.22 -1.98 14.20
N PHE A 118 -0.61 -3.00 13.44
CA PHE A 118 -1.45 -2.83 12.26
C PHE A 118 -2.90 -2.45 12.57
N ARG A 119 -3.30 -2.43 13.84
CA ARG A 119 -4.62 -1.97 14.30
C ARG A 119 -4.58 -0.64 15.04
N GLN A 120 -3.40 -0.04 15.18
CA GLN A 120 -3.20 1.25 15.82
C GLN A 120 -3.08 2.30 14.69
N GLY A 121 -4.20 2.91 14.32
CA GLY A 121 -4.31 3.88 13.23
C GLY A 121 -5.08 5.12 13.62
#